data_AF-A0A494VJ25-F1
#
_entry.id   AF-A0A494VJ25-F1
#
_cell.length_a   1.000
_cell.length_b   1.000
_cell.length_c   1.000
_cell.angle_alpha   90.00
_cell.angle_beta   90.00
_cell.angle_gamma   90.00
#
_symmetry.space_group_name_H-M   'P 1'
#
loop_
_entity.id
_entity.type
_entity.pdbx_description
1 polymer ?
#
loop_
_entity_poly.entity_id
_entity_poly.type
_entity_poly.pdbx_seq_one_letter_code
_entity_poly.pdbx_strand_id
1 'polypeptide(L)'
;MEVIVTYDIKRNHTEIKKELLSLGYVETITGVSRGTNTSVIQQLPNTTLLKYHAVSTNAVLDQVVGVISKHNGGLERIFCAQLADPLTWSGQ
;
A
#
# COMPACT_ATOMS: atom_id res chain seq x y z
N MET A 1 11.44 -0.35 -7.27
CA MET A 1 10.35 -1.28 -7.63
C MET A 1 9.03 -0.77 -7.03
N GLU A 2 7.90 -1.33 -7.42
CA GLU A 2 6.60 -1.02 -6.82
C GLU A 2 6.19 -2.18 -5.91
N VAL A 3 5.81 -1.87 -4.68
CA VAL A 3 5.45 -2.89 -3.68
C VAL A 3 4.07 -2.59 -3.13
N ILE A 4 3.14 -3.54 -3.29
CA ILE A 4 1.86 -3.50 -2.59
C ILE A 4 2.03 -4.15 -1.23
N VAL A 5 1.49 -3.51 -0.19
CA VAL A 5 1.47 -4.02 1.18
C VAL A 5 0.04 -4.07 1.68
N THR A 6 -0.32 -5.18 2.29
CA THR A 6 -1.58 -5.35 3.02
C THR A 6 -1.27 -5.83 4.42
N TYR A 7 -1.89 -5.22 5.43
CA TYR A 7 -1.63 -5.55 6.83
C TYR A 7 -2.92 -5.65 7.65
N ASP A 8 -2.92 -6.50 8.66
CA ASP A 8 -3.98 -6.60 9.65
C ASP A 8 -3.42 -6.24 11.03
N ILE A 9 -4.11 -5.34 11.72
CA ILE A 9 -3.72 -4.77 13.01
C ILE A 9 -4.95 -4.70 13.93
N LYS A 10 -4.71 -4.72 15.24
CA LYS A 10 -5.78 -4.73 16.25
C LYS A 10 -6.31 -3.35 16.61
N ARG A 11 -5.48 -2.30 16.47
CA ARG A 11 -5.80 -0.93 16.95
C ARG A 11 -4.95 0.12 16.25
N ASN A 12 -5.30 1.39 16.49
CA ASN A 12 -4.57 2.59 16.03
C ASN A 12 -4.41 2.67 14.51
N HIS A 13 -5.45 2.20 13.79
CA HIS A 13 -5.46 2.12 12.33
C HIS A 13 -5.25 3.49 11.67
N THR A 14 -5.88 4.53 12.22
CA THR A 14 -5.85 5.88 11.65
C THR A 14 -4.45 6.48 11.75
N GLU A 15 -3.80 6.35 12.90
CA GLU A 15 -2.48 6.90 13.19
C GLU A 15 -1.41 6.20 12.35
N ILE A 16 -1.47 4.87 12.28
CA ILE A 16 -0.58 4.05 11.46
C ILE A 16 -0.73 4.41 9.99
N LYS A 17 -1.97 4.47 9.48
CA LYS A 17 -2.23 4.83 8.09
C LYS A 17 -1.72 6.23 7.76
N LYS A 18 -1.97 7.22 8.63
CA LYS A 18 -1.47 8.59 8.45
C LYS A 18 0.05 8.64 8.38
N GLU A 19 0.76 7.92 9.25
CA GLU A 19 2.22 7.88 9.20
C GLU A 19 2.73 7.22 7.92
N LEU A 20 2.14 6.10 7.51
CA LEU A 20 2.51 5.44 6.24
C LEU A 20 2.28 6.37 5.04
N LEU A 21 1.15 7.08 4.99
CA LEU A 21 0.91 8.09 3.95
C LEU A 21 1.97 9.21 3.96
N SER A 22 2.37 9.69 5.14
CA SER A 22 3.43 10.70 5.27
C SER A 22 4.81 10.20 4.80
N LEU A 23 5.04 8.88 4.85
CA LEU A 23 6.25 8.22 4.34
C LEU A 23 6.17 7.96 2.83
N GLY A 24 5.16 8.48 2.14
CA GLY A 24 4.98 8.37 0.70
C GLY A 24 4.46 7.01 0.25
N TYR A 25 3.67 6.33 1.08
CA TYR A 25 2.78 5.27 0.64
C TYR A 25 1.50 5.92 0.08
N VAL A 26 0.86 5.26 -0.87
CA VAL A 26 -0.41 5.74 -1.45
C VAL A 26 -1.53 4.73 -1.20
N GLU A 27 -2.75 5.23 -1.08
CA GLU A 27 -3.97 4.44 -0.96
C GLU A 27 -4.74 4.36 -2.28
N THR A 28 -4.17 4.87 -3.37
CA THR A 28 -4.79 4.89 -4.68
C THR A 28 -3.89 4.31 -5.74
N ILE A 29 -4.54 3.83 -6.80
CA ILE A 29 -3.89 3.41 -8.02
C ILE A 29 -4.52 4.17 -9.19
N THR A 30 -3.70 4.67 -10.10
CA THR A 30 -4.15 5.20 -11.39
C THR A 30 -4.18 4.07 -12.42
N GLY A 31 -5.31 3.90 -13.10
CA GLY A 31 -5.45 2.98 -14.23
C GLY A 31 -6.31 3.58 -15.34
N VAL A 32 -6.75 2.74 -16.27
CA VAL A 32 -7.65 3.12 -17.36
C VAL A 32 -8.98 2.37 -17.26
N SER A 33 -10.09 3.06 -17.49
CA SER A 33 -11.40 2.41 -17.62
C SER A 33 -11.45 1.60 -18.91
N ARG A 34 -11.91 0.34 -18.85
CA ARG A 34 -12.15 -0.46 -20.06
C ARG A 34 -13.26 0.20 -20.90
N GLY A 35 -12.96 0.41 -22.18
CA GLY A 35 -13.92 0.91 -23.18
C GLY A 35 -13.77 2.39 -23.51
N THR A 36 -13.17 3.20 -22.64
CA THR A 36 -13.00 4.65 -22.89
C THR A 36 -11.54 5.12 -22.88
N ASN A 37 -10.59 4.27 -22.50
CA ASN A 37 -9.18 4.63 -22.27
C ASN A 37 -9.01 5.86 -21.35
N THR A 38 -10.03 6.18 -20.56
CA THR A 38 -10.00 7.34 -19.67
C THR A 38 -9.28 6.97 -18.38
N SER A 39 -8.41 7.84 -17.90
CA SER A 39 -7.70 7.66 -16.64
C SER A 39 -8.68 7.66 -15.46
N VAL A 40 -8.58 6.65 -14.59
CA VAL A 40 -9.40 6.49 -13.39
C VAL A 40 -8.50 6.26 -12.19
N ILE A 41 -8.84 6.91 -11.08
CA ILE A 41 -8.18 6.71 -9.78
C ILE A 41 -9.04 5.74 -8.97
N GLN A 42 -8.48 4.59 -8.64
CA GLN A 42 -9.12 3.57 -7.82
C GLN A 42 -8.57 3.60 -6.40
N GLN A 43 -9.46 3.57 -5.40
CA GLN A 43 -9.09 3.46 -4.00
C GLN A 43 -8.74 2.00 -3.66
N LEU A 44 -7.63 1.80 -2.96
CA LEU A 44 -7.24 0.52 -2.37
C LEU A 44 -8.08 0.22 -1.12
N PRO A 45 -8.20 -1.05 -0.73
CA PRO A 45 -8.76 -1.42 0.57
C PRO A 45 -8.06 -0.68 1.71
N ASN A 46 -8.76 -0.40 2.81
CA ASN A 46 -8.28 0.52 3.85
C ASN A 46 -6.91 0.15 4.47
N THR A 47 -6.60 -1.14 4.53
CA THR A 47 -5.33 -1.67 5.06
C THR A 47 -4.34 -2.09 3.99
N THR A 48 -4.61 -1.71 2.74
CA THR A 48 -3.74 -1.94 1.60
C THR A 48 -3.18 -0.62 1.11
N LEU A 49 -1.86 -0.57 0.95
CA LEU A 49 -1.14 0.60 0.47
C LEU A 49 -0.14 0.18 -0.60
N LEU A 50 0.25 1.13 -1.44
CA LEU A 50 1.23 0.94 -2.48
C LEU A 50 2.44 1.84 -2.22
N LYS A 51 3.64 1.29 -2.36
CA LYS A 51 4.90 2.02 -2.28
C LYS A 51 5.58 2.05 -3.64
N TYR A 52 5.62 3.23 -4.24
CA TYR A 52 6.42 3.49 -5.44
C TYR A 52 7.89 3.65 -5.10
N HIS A 53 8.75 3.30 -6.05
CA HIS A 53 10.21 3.44 -5.97
C HIS A 53 10.82 2.83 -4.69
N ALA A 54 10.24 1.73 -4.19
CA ALA A 54 10.77 0.98 -3.08
C ALA A 54 12.17 0.41 -3.39
N VAL A 55 13.03 0.40 -2.37
CA VAL A 55 14.40 -0.16 -2.40
C VAL A 55 14.38 -1.69 -2.46
N SER A 56 13.51 -2.31 -1.67
CA SER A 56 13.25 -3.75 -1.65
C SER A 56 11.91 -4.06 -0.98
N THR A 57 11.32 -5.21 -1.29
CA THR A 57 10.14 -5.73 -0.57
C THR A 57 10.40 -5.85 0.92
N ASN A 58 11.60 -6.31 1.32
CA ASN A 58 11.99 -6.43 2.72
C ASN A 58 12.09 -5.07 3.41
N ALA A 59 12.65 -4.06 2.75
CA ALA A 59 12.72 -2.71 3.32
C ALA A 59 11.33 -2.09 3.56
N VAL A 60 10.37 -2.38 2.67
CA VAL A 60 8.97 -2.00 2.85
C VAL A 60 8.36 -2.74 4.04
N LEU A 61 8.57 -4.05 4.11
CA LEU A 61 8.10 -4.87 5.23
C LEU A 61 8.62 -4.33 6.58
N ASP A 62 9.93 -4.13 6.70
CA ASP A 62 10.57 -3.64 7.92
C ASP A 62 10.05 -2.25 8.32
N GLN A 63 9.86 -1.36 7.34
CA GLN A 63 9.32 -0.02 7.59
C GLN A 63 7.88 -0.09 8.10
N VAL A 64 7.02 -0.88 7.48
CA VAL A 64 5.61 -0.99 7.87
C VAL A 64 5.49 -1.64 9.26
N VAL A 65 6.24 -2.72 9.52
CA VAL A 65 6.31 -3.35 10.85
C VAL A 65 6.82 -2.36 11.90
N GLY A 66 7.82 -1.55 11.56
CA GLY A 66 8.35 -0.50 12.43
C GLY A 66 7.30 0.54 12.80
N VAL A 67 6.54 1.05 11.83
CA VAL A 67 5.45 2.02 12.07
C VAL A 67 4.34 1.40 12.91
N ILE A 68 3.90 0.17 12.60
CA ILE A 68 2.87 -0.52 13.38
C ILE A 68 3.32 -0.73 14.83
N SER A 69 4.58 -1.09 15.03
CA SER A 69 5.17 -1.29 16.36
C SER A 69 5.28 0.03 17.13
N LYS A 70 5.74 1.10 16.48
CA LYS A 70 5.83 2.47 17.04
C LYS A 70 4.49 2.95 17.58
N HIS A 71 3.40 2.65 16.88
CA HIS A 71 2.04 3.03 17.26
C HIS A 71 1.31 1.98 18.10
N ASN A 72 1.98 0.92 18.56
CA ASN A 72 1.35 -0.17 19.34
C ASN A 72 0.10 -0.76 18.64
N GLY A 73 0.15 -0.92 17.32
CA GLY A 73 -0.98 -1.36 16.50
C GLY A 73 -1.38 -2.82 16.72
N GLY A 74 -0.47 -3.64 17.23
CA GLY A 74 -0.68 -5.08 17.43
C GLY A 74 -0.83 -5.81 16.09
N LEU A 75 0.30 -6.01 15.41
CA LEU A 75 0.38 -6.70 14.12
C LEU A 75 -0.15 -8.13 14.23
N GLU A 76 -1.10 -8.49 13.36
CA GLU A 76 -1.59 -9.86 13.23
C GLU A 76 -1.00 -10.53 11.98
N ARG A 77 -1.09 -9.86 10.84
CA ARG A 77 -0.62 -10.35 9.55
C ARG A 77 -0.10 -9.20 8.71
N ILE A 78 0.89 -9.49 7.87
CA ILE A 78 1.38 -8.57 6.86
C ILE A 78 1.82 -9.36 5.64
N PHE A 79 1.52 -8.80 4.47
CA PHE A 79 1.92 -9.32 3.18
C PHE A 79 2.48 -8.19 2.35
N CYS A 80 3.65 -8.41 1.75
CA CYS A 80 4.26 -7.50 0.80
C CYS A 80 4.52 -8.26 -0.50
N ALA A 81 4.09 -7.69 -1.63
CA ALA A 81 4.38 -8.23 -2.95
C ALA A 81 4.99 -7.15 -3.84
N GLN A 82 6.08 -7.50 -4.50
CA GLN A 82 6.58 -6.73 -5.61
C GLN A 82 5.65 -6.93 -6.82
N LEU A 83 5.31 -5.84 -7.48
CA LEU A 83 4.55 -5.87 -8.72
C LEU A 83 5.47 -6.23 -9.89
N ALA A 84 5.02 -7.14 -10.76
CA ALA A 84 5.82 -7.70 -11.84
C ALA A 84 6.13 -6.67 -12.95
N ASP A 85 5.19 -5.76 -13.19
CA ASP A 85 5.27 -4.66 -14.16
C ASP A 85 4.77 -3.36 -13.51
N PRO A 86 5.14 -2.17 -14.04
CA PRO A 86 4.53 -0.90 -13.64
C PRO A 86 3.02 -1.02 -13.73
N LEU A 87 2.30 -0.70 -12.67
CA LEU A 87 0.91 -1.12 -12.53
C LEU A 87 -0.02 -0.41 -13.55
N THR A 88 -0.26 -1.04 -14.71
CA THR A 88 -1.29 -0.63 -15.66
C THR A 88 -2.60 -1.34 -15.33
N TRP A 89 -3.35 -0.81 -14.38
CA TRP A 89 -4.66 -1.35 -14.04
C TRP A 89 -5.70 -1.00 -15.11
N SER A 90 -6.43 -1.99 -15.62
CA SER A 90 -7.63 -1.76 -16.41
C SER A 90 -8.85 -2.29 -15.66
N GLY A 91 -9.77 -1.42 -15.25
CA GLY A 91 -10.97 -1.84 -14.53
C GLY A 91 -11.84 -2.76 -15.36
N GLN A 92 -12.22 -3.92 -14.82
CA GLN A 92 -13.23 -4.80 -15.43
C GLN A 92 -14.64 -4.24 -15.23
#